data_AF-A0A090RXC1-F1
#
_entry.id   AF-A0A090RXC1-F1
#
_cell.length_a   1.000
_cell.length_b   1.000
_cell.length_c   1.000
_cell.angle_alpha   90.00
_cell.angle_beta   90.00
_cell.angle_gamma   90.00
#
_symmetry.space_group_name_H-M   'P 1'
#
loop_
_entity.id
_entity.type
_entity.pdbx_description
1 polymer ?
#
loop_
_entity_poly.entity_id
_entity_poly.type
_entity_poly.pdbx_seq_one_letter_code
_entity_poly.pdbx_strand_id
1 'polypeptide(L)' 'MAQQAIELAEQGDFSLVHTLSDVLKAPYDEQPEYDYLAKLPPDWGKKMAISCSS' A
#
# COMPACT_ATOMS: atom_id res chain seq x y z
N MET A 1 1.28 3.96 0.68
CA MET A 1 0.29 2.87 0.77
C MET A 1 0.62 1.90 1.89
N ALA A 2 1.83 1.33 1.96
CA ALA A 2 2.22 0.50 3.12
C ALA A 2 1.99 1.21 4.48
N GLN A 3 2.40 2.48 4.61
CA GLN A 3 2.14 3.27 5.81
C GLN A 3 0.64 3.43 6.14
N GLN A 4 -0.21 3.63 5.13
CA GLN A 4 -1.66 3.78 5.35
C GLN A 4 -2.29 2.48 5.85
N ALA A 5 -1.80 1.33 5.36
CA ALA A 5 -2.24 0.03 5.85
C ALA A 5 -1.81 -0.20 7.31
N ILE A 6 -0.63 0.28 7.70
CA ILE A 6 -0.14 0.24 9.09
C ILE A 6 -1.01 1.14 9.98
N GLU A 7 -1.28 2.38 9.57
CA GLU A 7 -2.09 3.33 10.35
C GLU A 7 -3.51 2.83 10.60
N LEU A 8 -4.12 2.14 9.63
CA LEU A 8 -5.44 1.50 9.79
C LEU A 8 -5.35 0.28 10.72
N ALA A 9 -4.33 -0.56 10.53
CA ALA A 9 -4.13 -1.75 11.35
C ALA A 9 -3.87 -1.40 12.83
N GLU A 10 -3.16 -0.31 13.11
CA GLU A 10 -2.97 0.23 14.47
C GLU A 10 -4.29 0.66 15.13
N GLN A 11 -5.29 1.03 14.33
CA GLN A 11 -6.66 1.33 14.78
C GLN A 11 -7.56 0.09 14.85
N GLY A 12 -7.00 -1.10 14.57
CA GLY A 12 -7.71 -2.38 14.55
C GLY A 12 -8.39 -2.70 13.22
N ASP A 13 -8.24 -1.86 12.19
CA ASP A 13 -8.78 -2.10 10.86
C ASP A 13 -7.71 -2.71 9.93
N PHE A 14 -7.82 -4.02 9.70
CA PHE A 14 -6.90 -4.75 8.83
C PHE A 14 -7.38 -4.86 7.38
N SER A 15 -8.48 -4.20 7.00
CA SER A 15 -9.07 -4.33 5.66
C SER A 15 -8.06 -4.02 4.55
N LEU A 16 -7.34 -2.90 4.67
CA LEU A 16 -6.35 -2.50 3.66
C LEU A 16 -5.14 -3.43 3.60
N VAL A 17 -4.75 -4.06 4.72
CA VAL A 17 -3.68 -5.07 4.74
C VAL A 17 -4.09 -6.31 3.95
N HIS A 18 -5.33 -6.78 4.11
CA HIS A 18 -5.86 -7.91 3.37
C HIS A 18 -5.97 -7.58 1.88
N THR A 19 -6.53 -6.40 1.55
CA THR A 19 -6.63 -5.92 0.17
C THR A 19 -5.26 -5.87 -0.51
N LEU A 20 -4.25 -5.32 0.15
CA LEU A 20 -2.88 -5.30 -0.40
C LEU A 20 -2.33 -6.72 -0.57
N SER A 21 -2.59 -7.63 0.38
CA SER A 21 -2.15 -9.02 0.26
C SER A 21 -2.77 -9.72 -0.94
N ASP A 22 -4.06 -9.47 -1.23
CA ASP A 22 -4.76 -10.07 -2.35
C ASP A 22 -4.29 -9.51 -3.69
N VAL A 23 -4.14 -8.19 -3.79
CA VAL A 23 -3.66 -7.53 -5.01
C VAL A 23 -2.24 -7.98 -5.36
N LEU A 24 -1.37 -8.10 -4.36
CA LEU A 24 0.04 -8.49 -4.56
C LEU A 24 0.23 -9.96 -4.93
N LYS A 25 -0.80 -10.82 -4.84
CA LYS A 25 -0.73 -12.20 -5.35
C LYS A 25 -0.70 -12.25 -6.88
N ALA A 26 -1.31 -11.26 -7.54
CA ALA A 26 -1.39 -11.15 -9.00
C ALA A 26 -1.00 -9.72 -9.43
N PRO A 27 0.27 -9.31 -9.25
CA PRO A 27 0.67 -7.91 -9.34
C PRO A 27 0.66 -7.32 -10.75
N TYR A 28 0.52 -8.17 -11.77
CA TYR A 28 0.49 -7.77 -13.19
C TYR A 28 -0.91 -7.86 -13.81
N ASP A 29 -1.89 -8.40 -13.08
CA ASP A 29 -3.26 -8.50 -13.56
C ASP A 29 -3.96 -7.15 -13.39
N GLU A 30 -4.77 -6.75 -14.37
CA GLU A 30 -5.61 -5.56 -14.25
C GLU A 30 -6.68 -5.81 -13.18
N GLN A 31 -6.70 -4.93 -12.18
CA GLN A 31 -7.65 -4.97 -11.07
C GLN A 31 -8.33 -3.60 -10.93
N PRO A 32 -9.37 -3.30 -11.74
CA PRO A 32 -9.96 -1.96 -11.85
C PRO A 32 -10.52 -1.42 -10.52
N GLU A 33 -10.98 -2.31 -9.65
CA GLU A 33 -11.47 -1.98 -8.30
C GLU A 33 -10.36 -1.44 -7.38
N TYR A 34 -9.10 -1.73 -7.70
CA TYR A 34 -7.91 -1.37 -6.95
C TYR A 34 -7.00 -0.39 -7.70
N ASP A 35 -7.49 0.28 -8.75
CA ASP A 35 -6.74 1.31 -9.50
C ASP A 35 -6.17 2.41 -8.60
N TYR A 36 -6.83 2.71 -7.49
CA TYR A 36 -6.34 3.67 -6.51
C TYR A 36 -5.04 3.24 -5.81
N LEU A 37 -4.77 1.93 -5.74
CA LEU A 37 -3.53 1.34 -5.23
C LEU A 37 -2.38 1.40 -6.24
N ALA A 38 -2.66 1.64 -7.52
CA ALA A 38 -1.63 1.84 -8.55
C ALA A 38 -1.19 3.31 -8.68
N LYS A 39 -1.82 4.23 -7.93
CA LYS A 39 -1.48 5.66 -7.97
C LYS A 39 -0.09 5.92 -7.40
N LEU A 40 0.56 6.96 -7.92
CA LEU A 40 1.84 7.43 -7.39
C LEU A 40 1.75 7.66 -5.88
N PRO A 41 2.83 7.37 -5.14
CA PRO A 41 2.86 7.63 -3.72
C PRO A 41 2.59 9.13 -3.46
N PRO A 42 1.78 9.46 -2.44
CA PRO A 42 1.52 10.85 -2.04
C PRO A 42 2.82 11.57 -1.65
N ASP A 43 2.79 12.91 -1.62
CA ASP A 43 4.00 13.72 -1.47
C ASP A 43 4.80 13.46 -0.19
N TRP A 44 4.18 12.96 0.88
CA TRP A 44 4.89 12.49 2.07
C TRP A 44 5.75 11.25 1.80
N GLY A 45 5.28 10.35 0.92
CA GLY A 45 5.99 9.12 0.54
C GLY A 45 7.22 9.40 -0.33
N LYS A 46 7.23 10.51 -1.06
CA LYS A 46 8.42 10.99 -1.79
C LYS A 46 9.51 11.50 -0.85
N LYS A 47 9.16 11.94 0.36
CA LYS A 47 10.08 12.45 1.39
C LYS A 47 10.52 11.38 2.38
N MET A 48 9.79 10.27 2.52
CA MET A 48 10.28 9.06 3.17
C MET A 48 11.30 8.39 2.25
N ALA A 49 12.53 8.90 2.26
CA ALA A 49 13.67 8.11 1.84
C ALA A 49 13.77 6.94 2.82
N ILE A 50 13.21 5.79 2.45
CA ILE A 50 13.56 4.53 3.09
C ILE A 50 15.04 4.36 2.78
N SER A 51 15.89 4.72 3.74
CA SER A 51 17.32 4.42 3.65
C SER A 51 17.40 2.90 3.67
N CYS A 52 17.61 2.30 2.49
CA CYS A 52 18.06 0.93 2.41
C CYS A 52 19.47 0.89 3.03
N SER A 53 19.56 0.83 4.36
CA SER A 53 20.80 0.44 5.02
C SER A 53 20.97 -1.06 4.80
N SER A 54 21.71 -1.36 3.72
CA SER A 54 22.34 -2.62 3.30
C SER A 54 21.54 -3.92 3.27
#